data_AF-A0A1X7SHF3-F1
#
_entry.id   AF-A0A1X7SHF3-F1
#
_cell.length_a   1.000
_cell.length_b   1.000
_cell.length_c   1.000
_cell.angle_alpha   90.00
_cell.angle_beta   90.00
_cell.angle_gamma   90.00
#
_symmetry.space_group_name_H-M   'P 1'
#
loop_
_entity.id
_entity.type
_entity.pdbx_description
1 polymer ?
#
loop_
_entity_poly.entity_id
_entity_poly.type
_entity_poly.pdbx_seq_one_letter_code
_entity_poly.pdbx_strand_id
1 'polypeptide(L)'
;CPEVLAVNILNKHFTALSKSLSDPVHVARLLYGEQVISQQKLNDVEDDNLSLSDKRQILLSAVKDAVQANHVSLQKFFVVLCHLTRNVKLGESILRDYRIYFSSDEEFVFIRVDDGMLNECIEVVLVHGPLPNLFLSQM
;
A
#
# COMPACT_ATOMS: atom_id res chain seq x y z
N CYS A 1 6.43 17.98 -8.92
CA CYS A 1 5.35 17.76 -7.95
C CYS A 1 5.38 16.29 -7.52
N PRO A 2 5.50 16.01 -6.21
CA PRO A 2 5.49 14.66 -5.66
C PRO A 2 4.29 13.81 -6.11
N GLU A 3 3.11 14.40 -6.18
CA GLU A 3 1.85 13.75 -6.51
C GLU A 3 1.89 13.22 -7.96
N VAL A 4 2.46 13.99 -8.89
CA VAL A 4 2.61 13.60 -10.29
C VAL A 4 3.55 12.39 -10.43
N LEU A 5 4.65 12.38 -9.66
CA LEU A 5 5.60 11.25 -9.65
C LEU A 5 4.96 9.99 -9.04
N ALA A 6 4.23 10.13 -7.94
CA ALA A 6 3.52 9.03 -7.31
C ALA A 6 2.44 8.43 -8.23
N VAL A 7 1.66 9.28 -8.91
CA VAL A 7 0.69 8.83 -9.92
C VAL A 7 1.38 8.11 -11.08
N ASN A 8 2.55 8.56 -11.52
CA ASN A 8 3.31 7.89 -12.58
C ASN A 8 3.77 6.49 -12.15
N ILE A 9 4.24 6.33 -10.90
CA ILE A 9 4.58 5.03 -10.34
C ILE A 9 3.34 4.13 -10.29
N LEU A 10 2.22 4.64 -9.78
CA LEU A 10 0.96 3.89 -9.74
C LEU A 10 0.51 3.45 -11.15
N ASN A 11 0.55 4.36 -12.13
CA ASN A 11 0.17 4.08 -13.51
C ASN A 11 1.09 3.03 -14.16
N LYS A 12 2.40 3.06 -13.87
CA LYS A 12 3.37 2.06 -14.34
C LYS A 12 2.99 0.64 -13.93
N HIS A 13 2.43 0.48 -12.72
CA HIS A 13 2.04 -0.82 -12.16
C HIS A 13 0.53 -1.13 -12.26
N PHE A 14 -0.28 -0.23 -12.82
CA PHE A 14 -1.74 -0.31 -12.80
C PHE A 14 -2.30 -1.62 -13.37
N THR A 15 -1.78 -2.05 -14.52
CA THR A 15 -2.22 -3.29 -15.18
C THR A 15 -1.89 -4.53 -14.35
N ALA A 16 -0.72 -4.55 -13.70
CA ALA A 16 -0.33 -5.65 -12.83
C ALA A 16 -1.19 -5.67 -11.56
N LEU A 17 -1.42 -4.49 -10.96
CA LEU A 17 -2.28 -4.31 -9.80
C LEU A 17 -3.70 -4.83 -10.05
N SER A 18 -4.34 -4.40 -11.14
CA SER A 18 -5.70 -4.84 -11.50
C SER A 18 -5.81 -6.36 -11.61
N LYS A 19 -4.80 -7.03 -12.19
CA LYS A 19 -4.79 -8.50 -12.29
C LYS A 19 -4.54 -9.20 -10.96
N SER A 20 -3.72 -8.61 -10.11
CA SER A 20 -3.25 -9.21 -8.85
C SER A 20 -4.25 -9.12 -7.69
N LEU A 21 -5.16 -8.14 -7.73
CA LEU A 21 -6.18 -7.91 -6.70
C LEU A 21 -7.28 -8.97 -6.74
N SER A 22 -7.06 -10.11 -6.09
CA SER A 22 -8.05 -11.20 -6.01
C SER A 22 -9.26 -10.86 -5.13
N ASP A 23 -9.09 -9.98 -4.15
CA ASP A 23 -10.16 -9.54 -3.25
C ASP A 23 -10.13 -8.01 -3.07
N PRO A 24 -10.72 -7.25 -4.01
CA PRO A 24 -10.72 -5.79 -3.94
C PRO A 24 -11.54 -5.25 -2.76
N VAL A 25 -12.54 -5.99 -2.26
CA VAL A 25 -13.35 -5.54 -1.11
C VAL A 25 -12.53 -5.57 0.16
N HIS A 26 -11.81 -6.68 0.41
CA HIS A 26 -10.93 -6.77 1.57
C HIS A 26 -9.84 -5.69 1.54
N VAL A 27 -9.23 -5.45 0.37
CA VAL A 27 -8.23 -4.39 0.20
C VAL A 27 -8.84 -3.01 0.48
N ALA A 28 -10.05 -2.73 -0.02
CA ALA A 28 -10.74 -1.47 0.23
C ALA A 28 -11.00 -1.23 1.72
N ARG A 29 -11.40 -2.26 2.47
CA ARG A 29 -11.61 -2.16 3.93
C ARG A 29 -10.31 -1.81 4.67
N LEU A 30 -9.20 -2.43 4.31
CA LEU A 30 -7.88 -2.12 4.88
C LEU A 30 -7.47 -0.67 4.56
N LEU A 31 -7.68 -0.22 3.32
CA LEU A 31 -7.37 1.15 2.90
C LEU A 31 -8.26 2.20 3.56
N TYR A 32 -9.51 1.87 3.85
CA TYR A 32 -10.39 2.73 4.64
C TYR A 32 -9.86 2.86 6.08
N GLY A 33 -9.41 1.76 6.70
CA GLY A 33 -8.75 1.79 8.01
C GLY A 33 -7.48 2.67 8.03
N GLU A 34 -6.69 2.63 6.95
CA GLU A 34 -5.51 3.47 6.75
C GLU A 34 -5.82 4.93 6.34
N GLN A 35 -7.10 5.29 6.22
CA GLN A 35 -7.58 6.61 5.79
C GLN A 35 -7.09 7.00 4.38
N VAL A 36 -6.87 6.01 3.50
CA VAL A 36 -6.49 6.24 2.09
C VAL A 36 -7.72 6.53 1.24
N ILE A 37 -8.84 5.85 1.52
CA ILE A 37 -10.11 6.04 0.80
C ILE A 37 -11.22 6.45 1.76
N SER A 38 -12.24 7.14 1.24
CA SER A 38 -13.42 7.54 2.01
C SER A 38 -14.40 6.38 2.18
N GLN A 39 -15.31 6.50 3.15
CA GLN A 39 -16.42 5.55 3.33
C GLN A 39 -17.28 5.43 2.06
N GLN A 40 -17.49 6.54 1.34
CA GLN A 40 -18.25 6.52 0.09
C GLN A 40 -17.56 5.62 -0.95
N LYS A 41 -16.24 5.77 -1.14
CA LYS A 41 -15.48 4.93 -2.06
C LYS A 41 -15.43 3.46 -1.63
N LEU A 42 -15.41 3.19 -0.31
CA LEU A 42 -15.54 1.83 0.20
C LEU A 42 -16.90 1.23 -0.18
N ASN A 43 -18.00 1.95 0.05
CA ASN A 43 -19.35 1.50 -0.32
C ASN A 43 -19.46 1.23 -1.83
N ASP A 44 -18.87 2.09 -2.67
CA ASP A 44 -18.85 1.89 -4.12
C ASP A 44 -18.15 0.58 -4.52
N VAL A 45 -17.10 0.15 -3.80
CA VAL A 45 -16.40 -1.12 -4.05
C VAL A 45 -17.18 -2.31 -3.47
N GLU A 46 -17.89 -2.11 -2.36
CA GLU A 46 -18.67 -3.16 -1.70
C GLU A 46 -19.95 -3.53 -2.46
N ASP A 47 -20.45 -2.69 -3.37
CA ASP A 47 -21.67 -2.95 -4.14
C ASP A 47 -21.68 -4.36 -4.78
N ASP A 48 -22.59 -5.21 -4.32
CA ASP A 48 -22.71 -6.61 -4.74
C ASP A 48 -23.15 -6.76 -6.21
N ASN A 49 -23.67 -5.70 -6.83
CA ASN A 49 -24.05 -5.71 -8.25
C ASN A 49 -22.84 -5.60 -9.19
N LEU A 50 -21.65 -5.27 -8.68
CA LEU A 50 -20.45 -5.06 -9.49
C LEU A 50 -19.68 -6.36 -9.72
N SER A 51 -19.17 -6.51 -10.95
CA SER A 51 -18.24 -7.58 -11.25
C SER A 51 -16.91 -7.39 -10.51
N LEU A 52 -16.15 -8.47 -10.33
CA LEU A 52 -14.80 -8.40 -9.76
C LEU A 52 -13.91 -7.40 -10.51
N SER A 53 -14.05 -7.33 -11.84
CA SER A 53 -13.29 -6.39 -12.68
C SER A 53 -13.66 -4.94 -12.40
N ASP A 54 -14.95 -4.66 -12.25
CA ASP A 54 -15.43 -3.30 -11.96
C ASP A 54 -15.00 -2.87 -10.56
N LYS A 55 -15.11 -3.75 -9.56
CA LYS A 55 -14.63 -3.51 -8.19
C LYS A 55 -13.14 -3.16 -8.16
N ARG A 56 -12.30 -3.86 -8.93
CA ARG A 56 -10.87 -3.54 -9.09
C ARG A 56 -10.65 -2.17 -9.68
N GLN A 57 -11.40 -1.83 -10.73
CA GLN A 57 -11.26 -0.56 -11.42
C GLN A 57 -11.67 0.62 -10.53
N ILE A 58 -12.78 0.50 -9.79
CA ILE A 58 -13.24 1.50 -8.83
C ILE A 58 -12.21 1.68 -7.72
N LEU A 59 -11.72 0.58 -7.13
CA LEU A 59 -10.71 0.63 -6.08
C LEU A 59 -9.42 1.33 -6.55
N LEU A 60 -8.88 0.94 -7.71
CA LEU A 60 -7.66 1.53 -8.24
C LEU A 60 -7.85 3.00 -8.64
N SER A 61 -9.05 3.38 -9.10
CA SER A 61 -9.38 4.79 -9.31
C SER A 61 -9.40 5.56 -7.99
N ALA A 62 -10.00 5.01 -6.93
CA ALA A 62 -10.03 5.65 -5.61
C ALA A 62 -8.61 5.84 -5.03
N VAL A 63 -7.75 4.83 -5.19
CA VAL A 63 -6.32 4.94 -4.81
C VAL A 63 -5.63 6.02 -5.64
N LYS A 64 -5.87 6.08 -6.95
CA LYS A 64 -5.28 7.11 -7.80
C LYS A 64 -5.72 8.52 -7.39
N ASP A 65 -7.00 8.71 -7.09
CA ASP A 65 -7.53 9.98 -6.58
C ASP A 65 -6.85 10.37 -5.26
N ALA A 66 -6.67 9.41 -4.33
CA ALA A 66 -5.98 9.62 -3.06
C ALA A 66 -4.50 9.96 -3.24
N VAL A 67 -3.81 9.36 -4.23
CA VAL A 67 -2.40 9.64 -4.56
C VAL A 67 -2.24 11.01 -5.21
N GLN A 68 -3.21 11.42 -6.04
CA GLN A 68 -3.26 12.77 -6.61
C GLN A 68 -3.44 13.84 -5.55
N ALA A 69 -4.21 13.55 -4.49
CA ALA A 69 -4.42 14.46 -3.38
C ALA A 69 -3.25 14.47 -2.37
N ASN A 70 -2.61 13.32 -2.16
CA ASN A 70 -1.48 13.16 -1.24
C ASN A 70 -0.59 11.99 -1.67
N HIS A 71 0.67 12.26 -2.01
CA HIS A 71 1.60 11.23 -2.47
C HIS A 71 1.86 10.11 -1.44
N VAL A 72 1.69 10.39 -0.13
CA VAL A 72 1.81 9.40 0.97
C VAL A 72 0.73 8.32 0.89
N SER A 73 -0.40 8.58 0.21
CA SER A 73 -1.42 7.56 -0.04
C SER A 73 -0.89 6.36 -0.83
N LEU A 74 0.09 6.58 -1.72
CA LEU A 74 0.74 5.49 -2.46
C LEU A 74 1.57 4.62 -1.51
N GLN A 75 2.13 5.26 -0.49
CA GLN A 75 2.89 4.59 0.56
C GLN A 75 1.98 3.65 1.35
N LYS A 76 0.89 4.16 1.92
CA LYS A 76 -0.08 3.36 2.67
C LYS A 76 -0.69 2.24 1.83
N PHE A 77 -0.95 2.51 0.55
CA PHE A 77 -1.43 1.49 -0.39
C PHE A 77 -0.45 0.32 -0.54
N PHE A 78 0.86 0.57 -0.61
CA PHE A 78 1.82 -0.53 -0.68
C PHE A 78 1.82 -1.36 0.61
N VAL A 79 1.73 -0.73 1.79
CA VAL A 79 1.76 -1.44 3.08
C VAL A 79 0.63 -2.46 3.14
N VAL A 80 -0.57 -2.01 2.76
CA VAL A 80 -1.75 -2.89 2.64
C VAL A 80 -1.51 -4.01 1.63
N LEU A 81 -0.88 -3.74 0.47
CA LEU A 81 -0.56 -4.78 -0.51
C LEU A 81 0.48 -5.78 0.00
N CYS A 82 1.47 -5.36 0.78
CA CYS A 82 2.48 -6.25 1.35
C CYS A 82 1.92 -7.18 2.41
N HIS A 83 0.91 -6.75 3.17
CA HIS A 83 0.18 -7.64 4.08
C HIS A 83 -0.63 -8.72 3.35
N LEU A 84 -0.86 -8.56 2.05
CA LEU A 84 -1.51 -9.57 1.23
C LEU A 84 -0.42 -10.46 0.62
N THR A 85 -0.37 -11.69 1.12
CA THR A 85 0.67 -12.71 0.83
C THR A 85 0.86 -13.00 -0.67
N ARG A 86 -0.17 -12.76 -1.49
CA ARG A 86 -0.13 -12.89 -2.96
C ARG A 86 0.47 -11.69 -3.70
N ASN A 87 0.64 -10.56 -3.02
CA ASN A 87 1.03 -9.27 -3.62
C ASN A 87 2.36 -8.72 -3.11
N VAL A 88 3.07 -9.44 -2.23
CA VAL A 88 4.35 -9.01 -1.64
C VAL A 88 5.35 -8.51 -2.70
N LYS A 89 5.65 -9.32 -3.74
CA LYS A 89 6.60 -8.94 -4.80
C LYS A 89 6.17 -7.68 -5.58
N LEU A 90 4.86 -7.49 -5.76
CA LEU A 90 4.32 -6.33 -6.47
C LEU A 90 4.40 -5.08 -5.59
N GLY A 91 4.05 -5.21 -4.30
CA GLY A 91 4.22 -4.17 -3.29
C GLY A 91 5.67 -3.71 -3.15
N GLU A 92 6.63 -4.66 -3.10
CA GLU A 92 8.06 -4.37 -3.06
C GLU A 92 8.56 -3.61 -4.30
N SER A 93 8.07 -3.97 -5.49
CA SER A 93 8.44 -3.30 -6.75
C SER A 93 7.97 -1.83 -6.77
N ILE A 94 6.72 -1.60 -6.35
CA ILE A 94 6.14 -0.25 -6.24
C ILE A 94 6.91 0.58 -5.21
N LEU A 95 7.22 0.00 -4.05
CA LEU A 95 7.98 0.67 -3.00
C LEU A 95 9.40 1.03 -3.45
N ARG A 96 10.08 0.12 -4.17
CA ARG A 96 11.41 0.39 -4.74
C ARG A 96 11.36 1.60 -5.66
N ASP A 97 10.39 1.63 -6.57
CA ASP A 97 10.20 2.77 -7.46
C ASP A 97 9.92 4.05 -6.65
N TYR A 98 9.05 3.99 -5.64
CA TYR A 98 8.78 5.12 -4.75
C TYR A 98 10.05 5.68 -4.09
N ARG A 99 10.89 4.83 -3.49
CA ARG A 99 12.14 5.24 -2.82
C ARG A 99 13.17 5.86 -3.76
N ILE A 100 13.19 5.48 -5.04
CA ILE A 100 14.08 6.09 -6.04
C ILE A 100 13.72 7.57 -6.24
N TYR A 101 12.43 7.90 -6.24
CA TYR A 101 11.95 9.25 -6.50
C TYR A 101 11.76 10.10 -5.24
N PHE A 102 11.50 9.44 -4.11
CA PHE A 102 11.33 10.05 -2.80
C PHE A 102 12.43 9.52 -1.89
N SER A 103 13.62 10.14 -1.98
CA SER A 103 14.69 9.90 -1.02
C SER A 103 14.16 10.27 0.35
N SER A 104 13.98 9.27 1.21
CA SER A 104 13.40 9.49 2.53
C SER A 104 14.53 9.64 3.54
N ASP A 105 14.71 10.84 4.08
CA ASP A 105 15.33 11.06 5.40
C ASP A 105 14.42 10.49 6.52
N GLU A 106 13.17 10.10 6.22
CA GLU A 106 12.36 9.29 7.11
C GLU A 106 12.80 7.82 6.95
N GLU A 107 13.65 7.35 7.88
CA GLU A 107 14.07 5.96 7.94
C GLU A 107 12.87 5.06 8.28
N PHE A 108 12.40 4.32 7.30
CA PHE A 108 11.46 3.23 7.53
C PHE A 108 12.24 1.97 7.84
N VAL A 109 12.06 1.43 9.05
CA VAL A 109 12.56 0.10 9.40
C VAL A 109 11.51 -0.93 8.98
N PHE A 110 11.96 -1.84 8.10
CA PHE A 110 11.18 -2.97 7.63
C PHE A 110 11.50 -4.12 8.59
N ILE A 111 10.59 -4.41 9.52
CA ILE A 111 10.74 -5.60 10.36
C ILE A 111 10.21 -6.75 9.53
N ARG A 112 11.14 -7.62 9.08
CA ARG A 112 10.76 -8.93 8.55
C ARG A 112 10.31 -9.77 9.73
N VAL A 113 9.01 -10.02 9.83
CA VAL A 113 8.49 -10.95 10.82
C VAL A 113 8.58 -12.35 10.21
N ASP A 114 9.59 -13.11 10.62
CA ASP A 114 9.71 -14.54 10.32
C ASP A 114 8.82 -15.30 11.31
N ASP A 115 7.51 -15.28 11.10
CA ASP A 115 6.60 -16.14 11.84
C ASP A 115 6.52 -17.48 11.10
N GLY A 116 7.28 -18.45 11.61
CA GLY A 116 7.65 -19.73 10.98
C GLY A 116 6.53 -20.66 10.54
N MET A 117 5.31 -20.19 10.30
CA MET A 117 4.24 -20.98 9.67
C MET A 117 3.52 -20.29 8.50
N LEU A 118 3.46 -18.96 8.36
CA LEU A 118 2.71 -18.35 7.24
C LEU A 118 3.19 -16.93 6.88
N ASN A 119 3.98 -16.86 5.80
CA ASN A 119 4.25 -15.68 4.95
C ASN A 119 5.17 -14.61 5.54
N GLU A 120 6.17 -14.21 4.74
CA GLU A 120 7.00 -13.02 4.96
C GLU A 120 6.11 -11.77 4.97
N CYS A 121 5.59 -11.41 6.15
CA CYS A 121 4.91 -10.15 6.37
C CYS A 121 5.96 -9.09 6.72
N ILE A 122 5.96 -8.02 5.92
CA ILE A 122 6.76 -6.84 6.17
C ILE A 122 5.94 -5.93 7.07
N GLU A 123 6.35 -5.76 8.32
CA GLU A 123 5.85 -4.68 9.16
C GLU A 123 6.62 -3.40 8.83
N VAL A 124 5.90 -2.35 8.42
CA VAL A 124 6.48 -1.05 8.09
C VAL A 124 6.21 -0.08 9.22
N VAL A 125 7.25 0.26 9.99
CA VAL A 125 7.15 1.27 11.04
C VAL A 125 7.50 2.63 10.46
N LEU A 126 6.55 3.58 10.51
CA LEU A 126 6.77 5.00 10.27
C LEU A 126 7.54 5.59 11.47
N VAL A 127 8.85 5.84 11.31
CA VAL A 127 9.65 6.50 12.35
C VAL A 127 9.56 8.02 12.12
N HIS A 128 8.60 8.69 12.77
CA HIS A 128 8.62 10.16 12.84
C HIS A 128 9.54 10.59 14.00
N GLY A 129 10.83 10.82 13.72
CA GLY A 129 11.79 11.41 14.67
C GLY A 129 13.13 10.68 14.77
N PRO A 130 14.16 11.29 15.41
CA PRO A 130 15.47 10.68 15.55
C PRO A 130 15.33 9.35 16.30
N LEU A 131 15.89 8.29 15.71
CA LEU A 131 15.89 6.90 16.16
C LEU A 131 15.72 6.77 17.69
N PRO A 132 14.63 6.17 18.20
CA PRO A 132 14.68 5.64 19.56
C PRO A 132 15.73 4.53 19.53
N ASN A 133 16.79 4.69 20.32
CA ASN A 133 17.79 3.66 20.58
C ASN A 133 17.05 2.35 20.86
N LEU A 134 17.01 1.46 19.87
CA LEU A 134 16.72 0.06 20.06
C LEU A 134 17.93 -0.51 20.79
N PHE A 135 17.92 -0.34 22.11
CA PHE A 135 18.78 -1.05 23.01
C PHE A 135 18.70 -2.53 22.66
N LEU A 136 19.83 -3.06 22.20
CA LEU A 136 20.20 -4.46 22.35
C LEU A 136 19.96 -4.83 23.83
N SER A 137 18.81 -5.44 24.09
CA SER A 137 18.59 -6.19 25.32
C SER A 137 18.20 -7.60 24.92
N GLN A 138 19.21 -8.38 24.56
CA GLN A 138 19.22 -9.80 24.92
C GLN A 138 20.60 -10.13 25.48
N MET A 139 20.54 -10.83 26.61
CA MET A 139 21.62 -11.22 27.53
C MET A 139 22.68 -12.09 26.88
#